data_AF-A0A7V3EIH6-F1
#
_entry.id   AF-A0A7V3EIH6-F1
#
_cell.length_a   1.000
_cell.length_b   1.000
_cell.length_c   1.000
_cell.angle_alpha   90.00
_cell.angle_beta   90.00
_cell.angle_gamma   90.00
#
_symmetry.space_group_name_H-M   'P 1'
#
loop_
_entity.id
_entity.type
_entity.pdbx_description
1 polymer ?
#
loop_
_entity_poly.entity_id
_entity_poly.type
_entity_poly.pdbx_seq_one_letter_code
_entity_poly.pdbx_strand_id
1 'polypeptide(L)'
;MDASFKGRKGPVNFSVQRRVIMVRCQKCGEEIPEDSKFCVKCGQPIADQNVSGPRFCTSCGAAIKPGDKFCTACGAAAEGLIVPGQAPPGETLTSAPASSSQAYLTAIDSRLAQAGFETLPPPPVLGLDRWLRRKRIELIKGGMVTTFCGLKVIPETATVAYLKEFSKAVYNYGNANKGFLAKNAFQQLLVYPVLIAPRIEDGLEAFIDSYWPKHWMSYEYPVVVSPEAGKVIFHRSTPLWAALAHGSIRGEAERLFVL
;
A
#
# COMPACT_ATOMS: atom_id res chain seq x y z
N MET A 1 31.73 39.91 -46.88
CA MET A 1 30.79 39.65 -48.00
C MET A 1 30.35 38.21 -47.88
N ASP A 2 29.30 38.03 -47.07
CA ASP A 2 28.75 36.77 -46.59
C ASP A 2 27.93 36.05 -47.65
N ALA A 3 28.16 34.74 -47.80
CA ALA A 3 27.34 33.85 -48.63
C ALA A 3 26.34 33.10 -47.74
N SER A 4 25.07 33.34 -48.04
CA SER A 4 23.89 33.00 -47.24
C SER A 4 23.46 31.54 -47.35
N PHE A 5 23.12 30.95 -46.20
CA PHE A 5 22.69 29.56 -45.99
C PHE A 5 21.22 29.36 -46.43
N LYS A 6 20.97 28.56 -47.48
CA LYS A 6 19.60 28.25 -47.95
C LYS A 6 18.99 27.06 -47.20
N GLY A 7 18.21 27.34 -46.15
CA GLY A 7 17.31 26.37 -45.52
C GLY A 7 15.95 26.32 -46.22
N ARG A 8 15.57 25.17 -46.80
CA ARG A 8 14.22 24.91 -47.31
C ARG A 8 13.36 24.34 -46.18
N LYS A 9 12.34 25.08 -45.73
CA LYS A 9 11.26 24.59 -44.86
C LYS A 9 10.08 24.14 -45.74
N GLY A 10 9.83 22.84 -45.82
CA GLY A 10 8.55 22.30 -46.32
C GLY A 10 7.54 22.16 -45.18
N PRO A 11 6.22 22.27 -45.42
CA PRO A 11 5.21 22.04 -44.40
C PRO A 11 5.06 20.53 -44.17
N VAL A 12 5.24 20.08 -42.92
CA VAL A 12 4.90 18.71 -42.50
C VAL A 12 3.43 18.68 -42.06
N ASN A 13 2.59 17.97 -42.80
CA ASN A 13 1.19 17.74 -42.49
C ASN A 13 1.07 16.39 -41.77
N PHE A 14 0.93 16.40 -40.44
CA PHE A 14 0.72 15.19 -39.63
C PHE A 14 -0.78 14.95 -39.43
N SER A 15 -1.40 14.27 -40.39
CA SER A 15 -2.79 13.81 -40.27
C SER A 15 -2.82 12.50 -39.46
N VAL A 16 -2.81 12.58 -38.14
CA VAL A 16 -3.07 11.40 -37.28
C VAL A 16 -4.58 11.12 -37.33
N GLN A 17 -5.01 10.24 -38.24
CA GLN A 17 -6.38 9.72 -38.21
C GLN A 17 -6.51 8.76 -37.02
N ARG A 18 -7.02 9.27 -35.89
CA ARG A 18 -7.50 8.43 -34.78
C ARG A 18 -8.72 7.65 -35.27
N ARG A 19 -8.62 6.32 -35.34
CA ARG A 19 -9.82 5.47 -35.42
C ARG A 19 -10.58 5.61 -34.10
N VAL A 20 -11.76 6.21 -34.16
CA VAL A 20 -12.69 6.23 -33.03
C VAL A 20 -13.39 4.88 -33.01
N ILE A 21 -13.18 4.10 -31.95
CA ILE A 21 -13.89 2.85 -31.72
C ILE A 21 -15.29 3.23 -31.23
N MET A 22 -16.31 2.69 -31.90
CA MET A 22 -17.72 2.91 -31.58
C MET A 22 -18.26 1.72 -30.79
N VAL A 23 -19.06 2.00 -29.76
CA VAL A 23 -19.77 1.02 -28.94
C VAL A 23 -21.27 1.29 -29.00
N ARG A 24 -22.11 0.30 -28.70
CA ARG A 24 -23.57 0.48 -28.64
C ARG A 24 -24.06 0.64 -27.22
N CYS A 25 -24.91 1.63 -27.00
CA CYS A 25 -25.60 1.82 -25.73
C CYS A 25 -26.49 0.62 -25.43
N GLN A 26 -26.26 -0.04 -24.29
CA GLN A 26 -27.01 -1.24 -23.87
C GLN A 26 -28.49 -0.99 -23.56
N LYS A 27 -28.92 0.27 -23.41
CA LYS A 27 -30.33 0.63 -23.11
C LYS A 27 -31.12 1.10 -24.31
N CYS A 28 -30.53 1.89 -25.21
CA CYS A 28 -31.25 2.49 -26.34
C CYS A 28 -30.69 2.12 -27.71
N GLY A 29 -29.60 1.35 -27.76
CA GLY A 29 -29.00 0.86 -29.00
C GLY A 29 -28.19 1.89 -29.80
N GLU A 30 -28.07 3.13 -29.31
CA GLU A 30 -27.35 4.20 -30.00
C GLU A 30 -25.85 3.90 -30.10
N GLU A 31 -25.26 4.17 -31.27
CA GLU A 31 -23.82 4.08 -31.47
C GLU A 31 -23.13 5.33 -30.91
N ILE A 32 -22.17 5.11 -30.03
CA ILE A 32 -21.48 6.17 -29.30
C ILE A 32 -19.96 5.89 -29.30
N PRO A 33 -19.12 6.93 -29.29
CA PRO A 33 -17.68 6.77 -29.09
C PRO A 33 -17.37 6.05 -27.77
N GLU A 34 -16.39 5.15 -27.76
CA GLU A 34 -15.99 4.38 -26.57
C GLU A 34 -15.57 5.28 -25.39
N ASP A 35 -15.02 6.47 -25.66
CA ASP A 35 -14.60 7.44 -24.65
C ASP A 35 -15.76 8.30 -24.08
N SER A 36 -17.00 8.05 -24.53
CA SER A 36 -18.18 8.77 -24.07
C SER A 36 -18.60 8.32 -22.67
N LYS A 37 -18.58 9.24 -21.70
CA LYS A 37 -19.01 8.98 -20.31
C LYS A 37 -20.51 8.66 -20.17
N PHE A 38 -21.33 9.17 -21.09
CA PHE A 38 -22.78 8.99 -21.10
C PHE A 38 -23.29 8.82 -22.53
N CYS A 39 -24.36 8.05 -22.70
CA CYS A 39 -25.07 7.98 -23.97
C CYS A 39 -25.74 9.33 -24.28
N VAL A 40 -25.39 9.93 -25.41
CA VAL A 40 -25.94 11.22 -25.87
C VAL A 40 -27.46 11.22 -26.06
N LYS A 41 -28.06 10.04 -26.28
CA LYS A 41 -29.49 9.92 -26.56
C LYS A 41 -30.35 9.66 -25.34
N CYS A 42 -29.91 8.78 -24.43
CA CYS A 42 -30.73 8.36 -23.29
C CYS A 42 -30.15 8.71 -21.92
N GLY A 43 -28.98 9.38 -21.87
CA GLY A 43 -28.33 9.82 -20.64
C GLY A 43 -27.75 8.70 -19.77
N GLN A 44 -27.76 7.45 -20.24
CA GLN A 44 -27.21 6.34 -19.45
C GLN A 44 -25.68 6.43 -19.36
N PRO A 45 -25.08 6.32 -18.16
CA PRO A 45 -23.63 6.24 -18.04
C PRO A 45 -23.11 5.00 -18.76
N ILE A 46 -22.03 5.18 -19.51
CA ILE A 46 -21.31 4.08 -20.14
C ILE A 46 -20.23 3.70 -19.14
N ALA A 47 -20.41 2.55 -18.51
CA ALA A 47 -19.37 2.01 -17.65
C ALA A 47 -18.12 1.76 -18.52
N ASP A 48 -16.96 2.23 -18.06
CA ASP A 48 -15.66 1.86 -18.63
C ASP A 48 -15.61 0.33 -18.70
N GLN A 49 -15.82 -0.23 -19.89
CA GLN A 49 -15.97 -1.68 -20.11
C GLN A 49 -14.68 -2.44 -19.74
N ASN A 50 -13.56 -1.73 -19.51
CA ASN A 50 -12.29 -2.30 -19.05
C ASN A 50 -12.22 -2.64 -17.55
N VAL A 51 -13.23 -2.31 -16.73
CA VAL A 51 -13.21 -2.68 -15.30
C VAL A 51 -14.59 -3.17 -14.82
N SER A 52 -15.00 -4.33 -15.34
CA SER A 52 -16.17 -5.07 -14.85
C SER A 52 -15.80 -5.96 -13.65
N GLY A 53 -15.26 -5.36 -12.59
CA GLY A 53 -14.91 -6.05 -11.35
C GLY A 53 -15.01 -5.13 -10.13
N PRO A 54 -15.19 -5.69 -8.92
CA PRO A 54 -15.16 -4.89 -7.70
C PRO A 54 -13.80 -4.19 -7.60
N ARG A 55 -13.82 -2.85 -7.51
CA ARG A 55 -12.61 -2.03 -7.39
C ARG A 55 -12.33 -1.78 -5.92
N PHE A 56 -11.08 -1.89 -5.48
CA PHE A 56 -10.70 -1.61 -4.10
C PHE A 56 -9.71 -0.46 -4.00
N CYS A 57 -9.95 0.44 -3.06
CA CYS A 57 -9.09 1.58 -2.79
C CYS A 57 -7.69 1.10 -2.39
N THR A 58 -6.64 1.47 -3.13
CA THR A 58 -5.25 1.16 -2.74
C THR A 58 -4.84 1.79 -1.42
N SER A 59 -5.51 2.88 -1.00
CA SER A 59 -5.21 3.55 0.27
C SER A 59 -5.84 2.86 1.47
N CYS A 60 -7.11 2.45 1.42
CA CYS A 60 -7.81 1.91 2.61
C CYS A 60 -8.47 0.55 2.41
N GLY A 61 -8.39 -0.02 1.20
CA GLY A 61 -8.97 -1.31 0.87
C GLY A 61 -10.49 -1.37 0.83
N ALA A 62 -11.20 -0.26 0.99
CA ALA A 62 -12.65 -0.23 0.84
C ALA A 62 -13.06 -0.45 -0.62
N ALA A 63 -14.20 -1.11 -0.82
CA ALA A 63 -14.81 -1.23 -2.13
C ALA A 63 -15.21 0.17 -2.66
N ILE A 64 -14.82 0.47 -3.89
CA ILE A 64 -15.17 1.70 -4.61
C ILE A 64 -16.28 1.36 -5.60
N LYS A 65 -17.40 2.10 -5.54
CA LYS A 65 -18.51 1.88 -6.47
C LYS A 65 -18.09 2.22 -7.90
N PRO A 66 -18.63 1.56 -8.94
CA PRO A 66 -18.40 1.95 -10.32
C PRO A 66 -18.74 3.43 -10.53
N GLY A 67 -17.83 4.19 -11.17
CA GLY A 67 -18.02 5.62 -11.44
C GLY A 67 -17.60 6.59 -10.32
N ASP A 68 -17.32 6.11 -9.11
CA ASP A 68 -16.78 6.97 -8.04
C ASP A 68 -15.37 7.44 -8.40
N LYS A 69 -15.15 8.77 -8.31
CA LYS A 69 -13.83 9.43 -8.50
C LYS A 69 -12.96 9.40 -7.23
N PHE A 70 -13.57 9.15 -6.08
CA PHE A 70 -12.91 9.14 -4.77
C PHE A 70 -13.46 7.99 -3.92
N CYS A 71 -12.63 7.45 -3.03
CA CYS A 71 -13.05 6.47 -2.04
C CYS A 71 -13.95 7.13 -0.98
N THR A 72 -15.19 6.70 -0.87
CA THR A 72 -16.15 7.22 0.14
C THR A 72 -15.76 6.87 1.58
N ALA A 73 -14.86 5.90 1.79
CA ALA A 73 -14.40 5.49 3.12
C ALA A 73 -13.19 6.28 3.65
N CYS A 74 -12.30 6.78 2.77
CA CYS A 74 -11.08 7.48 3.20
C CYS A 74 -10.75 8.77 2.44
N GLY A 75 -11.49 9.13 1.40
CA GLY A 75 -11.29 10.35 0.60
C GLY A 75 -10.18 10.27 -0.46
N ALA A 76 -9.43 9.18 -0.54
CA ALA A 76 -8.38 9.01 -1.56
C ALA A 76 -8.95 8.95 -2.99
N ALA A 77 -8.20 9.44 -3.98
CA ALA A 77 -8.58 9.37 -5.39
C ALA A 77 -8.73 7.91 -5.86
N ALA A 78 -9.74 7.66 -6.68
CA ALA A 78 -10.04 6.34 -7.22
C ALA A 78 -9.16 5.95 -8.41
N GLU A 79 -8.07 6.68 -8.69
CA GLU A 79 -7.15 6.39 -9.79
C GLU A 79 -6.14 5.29 -9.43
N GLY A 80 -5.91 5.03 -8.14
CA GLY A 80 -5.12 3.90 -7.64
C GLY A 80 -6.02 2.76 -7.18
N LEU A 81 -6.46 1.90 -8.10
CA LEU A 81 -7.38 0.79 -7.80
C LEU A 81 -6.75 -0.55 -8.14
N ILE A 82 -7.03 -1.56 -7.31
CA ILE A 82 -6.72 -2.96 -7.62
C ILE A 82 -8.05 -3.69 -7.87
N VAL A 83 -8.07 -4.44 -8.97
CA VAL A 83 -9.12 -5.41 -9.28
C VAL A 83 -8.64 -6.76 -8.76
N PRO A 84 -9.37 -7.44 -7.86
CA PRO A 84 -8.99 -8.78 -7.42
C PRO A 84 -9.11 -9.71 -8.63
N GLY A 85 -7.98 -10.27 -9.09
CA GLY A 85 -7.98 -11.22 -10.20
C GLY A 85 -6.80 -11.17 -11.15
N GLN A 86 -5.84 -10.25 -10.99
CA GLN A 86 -4.63 -10.25 -11.81
C GLN A 86 -3.40 -10.62 -10.97
N ALA A 87 -3.30 -11.91 -10.66
CA ALA A 87 -1.99 -12.53 -10.44
C ALA A 87 -1.38 -12.77 -11.84
N PRO A 88 -0.14 -12.34 -12.12
CA PRO A 88 0.55 -12.80 -13.32
C PRO A 88 0.76 -14.33 -13.25
N PRO A 89 0.62 -15.08 -14.36
CA PRO A 89 0.96 -16.50 -14.40
C PRO A 89 2.45 -16.67 -14.13
N GLY A 90 2.76 -17.66 -13.29
CA GLY A 90 4.06 -17.83 -12.67
C GLY A 90 5.22 -18.07 -13.63
N GLU A 91 6.39 -17.66 -13.15
CA GLU A 91 7.64 -18.33 -13.46
C GLU A 91 8.13 -19.00 -12.18
N THR A 92 8.07 -20.32 -12.20
CA THR A 92 8.80 -21.17 -11.26
C THR A 92 10.25 -21.14 -11.73
N LEU A 93 11.22 -20.76 -10.89
CA LEU A 93 12.60 -21.28 -10.89
C LEU A 93 13.42 -20.67 -9.72
N THR A 94 13.97 -21.57 -8.89
CA THR A 94 15.04 -21.40 -7.87
C THR A 94 14.61 -21.06 -6.43
N SER A 95 14.66 -22.06 -5.56
CA SER A 95 14.03 -22.16 -4.24
C SER A 95 14.90 -21.81 -3.01
N ALA A 96 16.00 -21.05 -3.16
CA ALA A 96 16.83 -20.69 -2.00
C ALA A 96 16.34 -19.41 -1.26
N PRO A 97 16.16 -18.25 -1.90
CA PRO A 97 15.83 -17.00 -1.19
C PRO A 97 14.38 -16.90 -0.71
N ALA A 98 13.45 -17.50 -1.45
CA ALA A 98 12.07 -17.62 -1.01
C ALA A 98 11.93 -18.48 0.26
N SER A 99 12.87 -19.41 0.51
CA SER A 99 12.81 -20.31 1.66
C SER A 99 13.16 -19.65 2.99
N SER A 100 14.14 -18.74 3.01
CA SER A 100 14.58 -18.01 4.22
C SER A 100 13.54 -16.99 4.67
N SER A 101 12.98 -16.24 3.71
CA SER A 101 11.91 -15.28 3.93
C SER A 101 10.64 -15.94 4.41
N GLN A 102 10.29 -17.11 3.84
CA GLN A 102 9.14 -17.89 4.30
C GLN A 102 9.38 -18.50 5.68
N ALA A 103 10.59 -19.02 5.96
CA ALA A 103 10.95 -19.55 7.27
C ALA A 103 10.87 -18.48 8.36
N TYR A 104 11.36 -17.28 8.06
CA TYR A 104 11.20 -16.12 8.95
C TYR A 104 9.71 -15.81 9.20
N LEU A 105 8.90 -15.77 8.15
CA LEU A 105 7.45 -15.52 8.25
C LEU A 105 6.76 -16.55 9.16
N THR A 106 7.12 -17.83 9.06
CA THR A 106 6.59 -18.87 9.95
C THR A 106 7.09 -18.73 11.38
N ALA A 107 8.38 -18.42 11.58
CA ALA A 107 8.96 -18.29 12.91
C ALA A 107 8.39 -17.08 13.68
N ILE A 108 8.09 -15.98 12.98
CA ILE A 108 7.54 -14.78 13.61
C ILE A 108 6.08 -14.93 14.07
N ASP A 109 5.30 -15.83 13.46
CA ASP A 109 3.90 -16.07 13.86
C ASP A 109 3.79 -16.41 15.36
N SER A 110 4.63 -17.33 15.86
CA SER A 110 4.62 -17.73 17.27
C SER A 110 5.04 -16.58 18.21
N ARG A 111 6.02 -15.77 17.78
CA ARG A 111 6.49 -14.62 18.57
C ARG A 111 5.43 -13.51 18.65
N LEU A 112 4.77 -13.20 17.55
CA LEU A 112 3.69 -12.20 17.53
C LEU A 112 2.49 -12.68 18.35
N ALA A 113 2.13 -13.96 18.27
CA ALA A 113 1.08 -14.54 19.11
C ALA A 113 1.40 -14.42 20.61
N GLN A 114 2.62 -14.75 21.03
CA GLN A 114 3.08 -14.58 22.42
C GLN A 114 3.08 -13.11 22.86
N ALA A 115 3.35 -12.19 21.93
CA ALA A 115 3.26 -10.75 22.16
C ALA A 115 1.81 -10.21 22.14
N GLY A 116 0.80 -11.09 22.08
CA GLY A 116 -0.63 -10.74 22.17
C GLY A 116 -1.24 -10.26 20.86
N PHE A 117 -0.63 -10.56 19.71
CA PHE A 117 -1.24 -10.33 18.40
C PHE A 117 -2.19 -11.46 18.03
N GLU A 118 -3.32 -11.08 17.45
CA GLU A 118 -4.23 -12.00 16.76
C GLU A 118 -4.17 -11.77 15.26
N THR A 119 -4.32 -12.84 14.48
CA THR A 119 -4.45 -12.75 13.03
C THR A 119 -5.86 -12.32 12.65
N LEU A 120 -5.94 -11.36 11.74
CA LEU A 120 -7.15 -10.92 11.09
C LEU A 120 -7.10 -11.33 9.60
N PRO A 121 -8.25 -11.42 8.91
CA PRO A 121 -8.26 -11.60 7.47
C PRO A 121 -7.45 -10.48 6.79
N PRO A 122 -6.44 -10.80 5.97
CA PRO A 122 -5.66 -9.77 5.28
C PRO A 122 -6.55 -9.07 4.24
N PRO A 123 -6.45 -7.74 4.10
CA PRO A 123 -7.15 -7.03 3.04
C PRO A 123 -6.66 -7.50 1.67
N PRO A 124 -7.55 -8.00 0.79
CA PRO A 124 -7.15 -8.51 -0.52
C PRO A 124 -6.35 -7.50 -1.35
N VAL A 125 -6.64 -6.20 -1.19
CA VAL A 125 -5.99 -5.10 -1.91
C VAL A 125 -4.51 -4.92 -1.56
N LEU A 126 -4.07 -5.29 -0.35
CA LEU A 126 -2.68 -5.06 0.08
C LEU A 126 -1.79 -6.28 -0.18
N GLY A 127 -2.40 -7.42 -0.54
CA GLY A 127 -1.67 -8.66 -0.79
C GLY A 127 -0.80 -9.11 0.40
N LEU A 128 -1.18 -8.76 1.64
CA LEU A 128 -0.40 -9.09 2.84
C LEU A 128 -0.39 -10.59 3.10
N ASP A 129 0.75 -11.11 3.53
CA ASP A 129 0.90 -12.49 4.00
C ASP A 129 0.36 -12.64 5.42
N ARG A 130 0.46 -11.58 6.24
CA ARG A 130 -0.20 -11.49 7.54
C ARG A 130 -0.78 -10.12 7.77
N TRP A 131 -1.96 -10.09 8.38
CA TRP A 131 -2.54 -8.90 8.96
C TRP A 131 -2.91 -9.22 10.40
N LEU A 132 -2.29 -8.53 11.36
CA LEU A 132 -2.49 -8.81 12.78
C LEU A 132 -2.87 -7.55 13.54
N ARG A 133 -3.62 -7.74 14.62
CA ARG A 133 -3.94 -6.69 15.59
C ARG A 133 -3.52 -7.14 16.98
N ARG A 134 -3.00 -6.23 17.79
CA ARG A 134 -2.72 -6.54 19.20
C ARG A 134 -4.00 -6.48 20.03
N LYS A 135 -4.30 -7.55 20.77
CA LYS A 135 -5.43 -7.68 21.71
C LYS A 135 -5.17 -7.08 23.09
N ARG A 136 -4.01 -6.45 23.30
CA ARG A 136 -3.60 -6.00 24.62
C ARG A 136 -4.25 -4.66 24.96
N ILE A 137 -5.20 -4.67 25.89
CA ILE A 137 -5.66 -3.47 26.59
C ILE A 137 -4.64 -3.22 27.71
N GLU A 138 -3.49 -2.67 27.37
CA GLU A 138 -2.59 -2.16 28.41
C GLU A 138 -3.18 -0.84 28.91
N LEU A 139 -3.62 -0.81 30.17
CA LEU A 139 -3.77 0.43 30.92
C LEU A 139 -2.36 0.99 31.19
N ILE A 140 -1.72 1.54 30.17
CA ILE A 140 -0.53 2.36 30.35
C ILE A 140 -1.00 3.71 30.88
N LYS A 141 -0.20 4.36 31.74
CA LYS A 141 -0.44 5.71 32.32
C LYS A 141 -0.73 6.84 31.30
N GLY A 142 -0.80 6.54 30.00
CA GLY A 142 -1.08 7.45 28.89
C GLY A 142 -2.23 7.06 27.95
N GLY A 143 -3.01 6.00 28.23
CA GLY A 143 -4.21 5.63 27.44
C GLY A 143 -4.07 4.35 26.61
N MET A 144 -5.12 4.00 25.86
CA MET A 144 -5.16 2.80 25.02
C MET A 144 -4.42 3.01 23.70
N VAL A 145 -3.75 1.97 23.19
CA VAL A 145 -3.02 1.99 21.91
C VAL A 145 -3.56 0.89 21.02
N THR A 146 -4.11 1.24 19.86
CA THR A 146 -4.40 0.25 18.82
C THR A 146 -3.11 -0.02 18.06
N THR A 147 -2.68 -1.28 18.03
CA THR A 147 -1.49 -1.69 17.28
C THR A 147 -1.87 -2.68 16.19
N PHE A 148 -1.46 -2.39 14.95
CA PHE A 148 -1.55 -3.32 13.82
C PHE A 148 -0.17 -3.71 13.31
N CYS A 149 -0.08 -4.89 12.72
CA CYS A 149 1.12 -5.41 12.09
C CYS A 149 0.75 -6.03 10.73
N GLY A 150 1.30 -5.51 9.64
CA GLY A 150 1.06 -6.00 8.29
C GLY A 150 2.35 -6.52 7.68
N LEU A 151 2.45 -7.83 7.45
CA LEU A 151 3.64 -8.47 6.92
C LEU A 151 3.46 -8.78 5.44
N LYS A 152 4.48 -8.48 4.64
CA LYS A 152 4.57 -8.84 3.24
C LYS A 152 5.95 -9.44 2.94
N VAL A 153 5.97 -10.63 2.35
CA VAL A 153 7.15 -11.22 1.72
C VAL A 153 7.18 -10.80 0.26
N ILE A 154 8.33 -10.31 -0.20
CA ILE A 154 8.62 -10.05 -1.61
C ILE A 154 9.82 -10.89 -2.06
N PRO A 155 9.82 -11.46 -3.28
CA PRO A 155 10.95 -12.23 -3.80
C PRO A 155 12.09 -11.33 -4.32
N GLU A 156 11.83 -10.04 -4.55
CA GLU A 156 12.81 -9.09 -5.04
C GLU A 156 13.52 -8.30 -3.92
N THR A 157 14.38 -7.37 -4.29
CA THR A 157 15.05 -6.46 -3.37
C THR A 157 14.05 -5.48 -2.76
N ALA A 158 14.10 -5.26 -1.44
CA ALA A 158 13.39 -4.17 -0.78
C ALA A 158 14.01 -2.82 -1.18
N THR A 159 13.24 -2.02 -1.93
CA THR A 159 13.63 -0.68 -2.38
C THR A 159 12.98 0.41 -1.54
N VAL A 160 13.58 1.60 -1.53
CA VAL A 160 13.01 2.79 -0.87
C VAL A 160 11.63 3.12 -1.42
N ALA A 161 11.48 3.06 -2.76
CA ALA A 161 10.23 3.38 -3.43
C ALA A 161 9.11 2.41 -3.03
N TYR A 162 9.39 1.11 -3.04
CA TYR A 162 8.40 0.10 -2.64
C TYR A 162 8.04 0.25 -1.16
N LEU A 163 9.03 0.36 -0.28
CA LEU A 163 8.80 0.48 1.16
C LEU A 163 7.91 1.68 1.49
N LYS A 164 8.12 2.82 0.83
CA LYS A 164 7.34 4.03 1.04
C LYS A 164 5.86 3.83 0.70
N GLU A 165 5.56 3.28 -0.48
CA GLU A 165 4.17 3.04 -0.90
C GLU A 165 3.51 1.92 -0.09
N PHE A 166 4.25 0.85 0.20
CA PHE A 166 3.80 -0.25 1.06
C PHE A 166 3.46 0.25 2.47
N SER A 167 4.38 0.98 3.11
CA SER A 167 4.18 1.53 4.45
C SER A 167 2.94 2.39 4.53
N LYS A 168 2.81 3.32 3.58
CA LYS A 168 1.66 4.23 3.48
C LYS A 168 0.35 3.47 3.31
N ALA A 169 0.31 2.45 2.45
CA ALA A 169 -0.89 1.65 2.21
C ALA A 169 -1.32 0.86 3.46
N VAL A 170 -0.37 0.20 4.13
CA VAL A 170 -0.63 -0.56 5.37
C VAL A 170 -1.08 0.37 6.50
N TYR A 171 -0.41 1.51 6.67
CA TYR A 171 -0.78 2.52 7.66
C TYR A 171 -2.19 3.06 7.44
N ASN A 172 -2.51 3.47 6.21
CA ASN A 172 -3.82 4.01 5.87
C ASN A 172 -4.93 2.98 6.11
N TYR A 173 -4.68 1.71 5.78
CA TYR A 173 -5.60 0.62 6.09
C TYR A 173 -5.80 0.45 7.60
N GLY A 174 -4.71 0.39 8.38
CA GLY A 174 -4.79 0.32 9.84
C GLY A 174 -5.56 1.49 10.45
N ASN A 175 -5.32 2.71 9.96
CA ASN A 175 -5.98 3.92 10.46
C ASN A 175 -7.48 3.95 10.14
N ALA A 176 -7.89 3.46 8.97
CA ALA A 176 -9.30 3.31 8.62
C ALA A 176 -10.03 2.28 9.52
N ASN A 177 -9.30 1.25 9.95
CA ASN A 177 -9.83 0.06 10.64
C ASN A 177 -9.56 0.01 12.16
N LYS A 178 -9.06 1.10 12.76
CA LYS A 178 -8.73 1.14 14.21
C LYS A 178 -9.91 0.97 15.18
N GLY A 179 -11.15 0.90 14.67
CA GLY A 179 -12.38 0.68 15.44
C GLY A 179 -13.08 1.96 15.91
N PHE A 180 -14.37 1.88 16.24
CA PHE A 180 -15.21 3.04 16.59
C PHE A 180 -14.81 3.70 17.93
N LEU A 181 -14.50 2.90 18.96
CA LEU A 181 -13.98 3.41 20.24
C LEU A 181 -12.66 4.18 20.05
N ALA A 182 -11.79 3.71 19.15
CA ALA A 182 -10.54 4.39 18.84
C ALA A 182 -10.71 5.72 18.09
N LYS A 183 -11.85 5.93 17.42
CA LYS A 183 -12.16 7.19 16.74
C LYS A 183 -12.63 8.28 17.71
N ASN A 184 -13.19 7.89 18.86
CA ASN A 184 -13.88 8.81 19.78
C ASN A 184 -13.26 8.90 21.19
N ALA A 185 -12.23 8.09 21.53
CA ALA A 185 -11.67 8.00 22.89
C ALA A 185 -10.18 8.37 23.02
N PHE A 186 -9.65 9.28 22.19
CA PHE A 186 -8.22 9.66 22.21
C PHE A 186 -7.25 8.47 22.13
N GLN A 187 -7.59 7.44 21.35
CA GLN A 187 -6.78 6.23 21.23
C GLN A 187 -5.63 6.43 20.23
N GLN A 188 -4.40 6.16 20.66
CA GLN A 188 -3.24 6.24 19.78
C GLN A 188 -3.19 5.05 18.82
N LEU A 189 -2.70 5.27 17.60
CA LEU A 189 -2.49 4.22 16.60
C LEU A 189 -1.01 4.02 16.33
N LEU A 190 -0.57 2.77 16.40
CA LEU A 190 0.73 2.32 15.93
C LEU A 190 0.50 1.27 14.84
N VAL A 191 1.14 1.44 13.69
CA VAL A 191 1.13 0.44 12.62
C VAL A 191 2.56 0.04 12.32
N TYR A 192 2.83 -1.26 12.28
CA TYR A 192 4.07 -1.86 11.79
C TYR A 192 3.87 -2.44 10.38
N PRO A 193 4.21 -1.70 9.31
CA PRO A 193 4.41 -2.26 7.99
C PRO A 193 5.74 -3.03 7.98
N VAL A 194 5.67 -4.35 7.83
CA VAL A 194 6.83 -5.24 7.88
C VAL A 194 7.05 -5.83 6.49
N LEU A 195 8.14 -5.44 5.86
CA LEU A 195 8.55 -5.96 4.56
C LEU A 195 9.67 -6.99 4.75
N ILE A 196 9.48 -8.20 4.25
CA ILE A 196 10.45 -9.29 4.32
C ILE A 196 10.96 -9.52 2.91
N ALA A 197 12.27 -9.37 2.70
CA ALA A 197 12.88 -9.45 1.38
C ALA A 197 14.26 -10.11 1.46
N PRO A 198 14.68 -10.88 0.45
CA PRO A 198 16.01 -11.49 0.42
C PRO A 198 17.13 -10.46 0.41
N ARG A 199 16.92 -9.30 -0.24
CA ARG A 199 17.92 -8.25 -0.40
C ARG A 199 17.36 -6.89 -0.02
N ILE A 200 18.25 -5.96 0.29
CA ILE A 200 17.95 -4.58 0.66
C ILE A 200 18.75 -3.63 -0.24
N GLU A 201 18.10 -2.61 -0.79
CA GLU A 201 18.74 -1.55 -1.56
C GLU A 201 19.70 -0.73 -0.68
N ASP A 202 20.83 -0.31 -1.25
CA ASP A 202 21.74 0.64 -0.60
C ASP A 202 21.01 1.94 -0.25
N GLY A 203 21.24 2.46 0.96
CA GLY A 203 20.59 3.69 1.43
C GLY A 203 19.16 3.51 1.98
N LEU A 204 18.55 2.31 1.88
CA LEU A 204 17.25 2.03 2.52
C LEU A 204 17.28 2.33 4.03
N GLU A 205 18.36 1.96 4.70
CA GLU A 205 18.54 2.21 6.14
C GLU A 205 18.57 3.71 6.46
N ALA A 206 19.35 4.48 5.68
CA ALA A 206 19.41 5.94 5.82
C ALA A 206 18.04 6.58 5.53
N PHE A 207 17.29 6.05 4.56
CA PHE A 207 15.93 6.47 4.28
C PHE A 207 15.01 6.21 5.50
N ILE A 208 15.00 5.01 6.06
CA ILE A 208 14.18 4.67 7.23
C ILE A 208 14.53 5.59 8.41
N ASP A 209 15.80 5.86 8.67
CA ASP A 209 16.23 6.77 9.74
C ASP A 209 15.89 8.25 9.47
N SER A 210 15.65 8.63 8.21
CA SER A 210 15.14 9.96 7.86
C SER A 210 13.61 10.04 7.92
N TYR A 211 12.94 8.89 7.89
CA TYR A 211 11.49 8.78 7.76
C TYR A 211 10.82 8.89 9.13
N TRP A 212 10.59 10.13 9.57
CA TRP A 212 10.00 10.41 10.87
C TRP A 212 8.47 10.63 10.78
N PRO A 213 7.67 9.96 11.63
CA PRO A 213 6.24 10.22 11.67
C PRO A 213 5.96 11.61 12.23
N LYS A 214 5.24 12.42 11.45
CA LYS A 214 4.92 13.83 11.79
C LYS A 214 3.76 14.00 12.77
N HIS A 215 3.18 12.91 13.27
CA HIS A 215 1.94 12.95 14.06
C HIS A 215 2.05 12.14 15.36
N TRP A 216 1.67 12.76 16.47
CA TRP A 216 1.80 12.19 17.82
C TRP A 216 0.70 11.17 18.19
N MET A 217 -0.43 11.17 17.48
CA MET A 217 -1.60 10.32 17.77
C MET A 217 -1.72 9.08 16.89
N SER A 218 -0.98 9.03 15.78
CA SER A 218 -1.11 7.99 14.78
C SER A 218 0.16 7.97 13.96
N TYR A 219 0.90 6.87 14.02
CA TYR A 219 2.17 6.79 13.29
C TYR A 219 2.44 5.40 12.74
N GLU A 220 3.15 5.40 11.61
CA GLU A 220 3.70 4.24 10.96
C GLU A 220 5.14 4.02 11.46
N TYR A 221 5.51 2.77 11.67
CA TYR A 221 6.85 2.37 12.07
C TYR A 221 7.33 1.24 11.14
N PRO A 222 7.89 1.59 9.98
CA PRO A 222 8.32 0.61 8.98
C PRO A 222 9.43 -0.30 9.52
N VAL A 223 9.32 -1.59 9.21
CA VAL A 223 10.32 -2.60 9.53
C VAL A 223 10.68 -3.33 8.24
N VAL A 224 11.96 -3.47 7.94
CA VAL A 224 12.44 -4.28 6.82
C VAL A 224 13.33 -5.39 7.34
N VAL A 225 13.03 -6.61 6.93
CA VAL A 225 13.74 -7.81 7.34
C VAL A 225 14.36 -8.47 6.12
N SER A 226 15.65 -8.74 6.20
CA SER A 226 16.36 -9.60 5.26
C SER A 226 17.00 -10.75 6.03
N PRO A 227 16.34 -11.92 6.08
CA PRO A 227 16.88 -13.09 6.75
C PRO A 227 18.22 -13.54 6.14
N GLU A 228 18.38 -13.40 4.82
CA GLU A 228 19.62 -13.74 4.11
C GLU A 228 20.79 -12.84 4.49
N ALA A 229 20.55 -11.55 4.64
CA ALA A 229 21.57 -10.63 5.11
C ALA A 229 21.72 -10.66 6.64
N GLY A 230 20.88 -11.39 7.37
CA GLY A 230 20.80 -11.34 8.83
C GLY A 230 20.46 -9.95 9.35
N LYS A 231 19.68 -9.16 8.60
CA LYS A 231 19.39 -7.75 8.90
C LYS A 231 17.92 -7.55 9.24
N VAL A 232 17.68 -6.75 10.28
CA VAL A 232 16.38 -6.16 10.59
C VAL A 232 16.60 -4.65 10.73
N ILE A 233 15.89 -3.87 9.92
CA ILE A 233 16.04 -2.43 9.82
C ILE A 233 14.72 -1.76 10.23
N PHE A 234 14.82 -0.85 11.17
CA PHE A 234 13.76 0.06 11.60
C PHE A 234 14.42 1.31 12.18
N HIS A 235 13.64 2.36 12.40
CA HIS A 235 14.16 3.65 12.83
C HIS A 235 14.95 3.56 14.16
N ARG A 236 16.20 4.04 14.19
CA ARG A 236 17.13 3.86 15.32
C ARG A 236 16.83 4.67 16.59
N SER A 237 15.97 5.68 16.50
CA SER A 237 15.57 6.53 17.64
C SER A 237 14.11 6.33 18.05
N THR A 238 13.82 6.52 19.35
CA THR A 238 12.46 6.66 19.87
C THR A 238 12.14 8.15 20.06
N PRO A 239 11.03 8.70 19.53
CA PRO A 239 10.65 10.07 19.79
C PRO A 239 10.46 10.32 21.29
N LEU A 240 10.88 11.49 21.79
CA LEU A 240 10.68 11.83 23.22
C LEU A 240 9.20 11.79 23.62
N TRP A 241 8.29 12.26 22.76
CA TRP A 241 6.85 12.18 23.00
C TRP A 241 6.33 10.73 23.05
N ALA A 242 6.92 9.84 22.25
CA ALA A 242 6.54 8.44 22.23
C ALA A 242 7.10 7.69 23.45
N ALA A 243 8.33 8.00 23.86
CA ALA A 243 8.93 7.46 25.08
C ALA A 243 8.08 7.76 26.32
N LEU A 244 7.45 8.95 26.35
CA LEU A 244 6.55 9.37 27.42
C LEU A 244 5.16 8.70 27.36
N ALA A 245 4.72 8.20 26.20
CA ALA A 245 3.38 7.63 26.00
C ALA A 245 3.35 6.08 25.92
N HIS A 246 4.36 5.45 25.32
CA HIS A 246 4.37 4.03 24.93
C HIS A 246 5.56 3.23 25.47
N GLY A 247 6.49 3.87 26.19
CA GLY A 247 7.84 3.32 26.37
C GLY A 247 8.65 3.35 25.07
N SER A 248 9.68 2.50 24.94
CA SER A 248 10.51 2.48 23.73
C SER A 248 9.89 1.63 22.63
N ILE A 249 9.27 2.28 21.64
CA ILE A 249 8.79 1.64 20.40
C ILE A 249 9.93 0.87 19.72
N ARG A 250 11.13 1.46 19.70
CA ARG A 250 12.33 0.79 19.20
C ARG A 250 12.57 -0.53 19.94
N GLY A 251 12.61 -0.48 21.28
CA GLY A 251 12.81 -1.69 22.09
C GLY A 251 11.69 -2.71 21.90
N GLU A 252 10.47 -2.27 21.58
CA GLU A 252 9.39 -3.17 21.19
C GLU A 252 9.62 -3.79 19.81
N ALA A 253 9.95 -2.99 18.80
CA ALA A 253 10.28 -3.49 17.46
C ALA A 253 11.45 -4.49 17.49
N GLU A 254 12.50 -4.19 18.28
CA GLU A 254 13.61 -5.11 18.55
C GLU A 254 13.09 -6.45 19.10
N ARG A 255 12.27 -6.42 20.15
CA ARG A 255 11.69 -7.64 20.74
C ARG A 255 10.81 -8.42 19.76
N LEU A 256 10.04 -7.74 18.93
CA LEU A 256 9.05 -8.37 18.03
C LEU A 256 9.69 -8.95 16.78
N PHE A 257 10.62 -8.24 16.14
CA PHE A 257 11.06 -8.53 14.77
C PHE A 257 12.50 -9.02 14.66
N VAL A 258 13.31 -8.98 15.72
CA VAL A 258 14.67 -9.54 15.68
C VAL A 258 14.64 -10.96 16.21
N LEU A 259 14.48 -11.94 15.32
CA LEU A 259 14.34 -13.36 15.67
C LEU A 259 15.61 -13.99 16.24
#